data_AF-A0A2V6E5N2-F1
#
_entry.id   AF-A0A2V6E5N2-F1
#
_cell.length_a   1.000
_cell.length_b   1.000
_cell.length_c   1.000
_cell.angle_alpha   90.00
_cell.angle_beta   90.00
_cell.angle_gamma   90.00
#
_symmetry.space_group_name_H-M   'P 1'
#
loop_
_entity.id
_entity.type
_entity.pdbx_description
1 polymer ?
#
loop_
_entity_poly.entity_id
_entity_poly.type
_entity_poly.pdbx_seq_one_letter_code
_entity_poly.pdbx_strand_id
1 'polypeptide(L)'
;MIIVAMFGIKPRKVERLDFIVAGAQKSGTTALYYFLSKHPEIALPDKQELHFFDDEERFAGEANYNALHGSFHLKRRWSIAGECTPIYVYWKPAIERIWKYDPKIKLLVLLRNPIERAFAHWNMQRFKGREPLDFLEAVKEEKNRMQEALPLQLRRFSYVDRGFYSEQLARLFKFFPREQIKIIKSEEFRDKNRAMLDSVFRFLGVRPLIGGRNKDRNVVPYERAITPEERQCLHDIFSEDIAKVEQMLGWDCSDWRLL
;
A
#
# COMPACT_ATOMS: atom_id res chain seq x y z
N MET A 1 35.48 0.00 -41.83
CA MET A 1 34.35 0.56 -41.07
C MET A 1 33.23 -0.47 -41.05
N ILE A 2 33.10 -1.25 -39.98
CA ILE A 2 32.00 -2.21 -39.82
C ILE A 2 30.88 -1.47 -39.10
N ILE A 3 29.81 -1.18 -39.84
CA ILE A 3 28.55 -0.67 -39.28
C ILE A 3 27.90 -1.85 -38.57
N VAL A 4 27.99 -1.88 -37.24
CA VAL A 4 27.18 -2.79 -36.42
C VAL A 4 25.77 -2.22 -36.42
N ALA A 5 24.88 -2.83 -37.21
CA ALA A 5 23.46 -2.57 -37.14
C ALA A 5 22.98 -2.91 -35.72
N MET A 6 22.68 -1.89 -34.92
CA MET A 6 21.93 -2.04 -33.68
C MET A 6 20.52 -2.52 -34.06
N PHE A 7 20.29 -3.83 -33.99
CA PHE A 7 18.95 -4.40 -33.99
C PHE A 7 18.19 -3.79 -32.80
N GLY A 8 17.39 -2.77 -33.06
CA GLY A 8 16.50 -2.17 -32.09
C GLY A 8 15.45 -3.19 -31.67
N ILE A 9 15.70 -3.91 -30.58
CA ILE A 9 14.71 -4.76 -29.95
C ILE A 9 13.57 -3.83 -29.51
N LYS A 10 12.42 -3.90 -30.20
CA LYS A 10 11.21 -3.19 -29.74
C LYS A 10 10.96 -3.60 -28.28
N PRO A 11 10.84 -2.65 -27.34
CA PRO A 11 10.61 -2.98 -25.95
C PRO A 11 9.29 -3.77 -25.85
N ARG A 12 9.34 -4.90 -25.12
CA ARG A 12 8.15 -5.70 -24.84
C ARG A 12 7.14 -4.82 -24.09
N LYS A 13 5.89 -4.82 -24.53
CA LYS A 13 4.80 -4.16 -23.81
C LYS A 13 4.44 -4.98 -22.58
N VAL A 14 4.10 -4.30 -21.49
CA VAL A 14 3.46 -4.93 -20.34
C VAL A 14 2.03 -5.26 -20.77
N GLU A 15 1.64 -6.53 -20.66
CA GLU A 15 0.27 -6.99 -20.95
C GLU A 15 -0.43 -7.46 -19.66
N ARG A 16 0.33 -7.55 -18.57
CA ARG A 16 -0.14 -7.92 -17.25
C ARG A 16 0.81 -7.43 -16.17
N LEU A 17 0.32 -7.25 -14.95
CA LEU A 17 1.14 -6.97 -13.78
C LEU A 17 1.43 -8.28 -13.05
N ASP A 18 2.63 -8.42 -12.53
CA ASP A 18 3.07 -9.56 -11.73
C ASP A 18 2.77 -9.37 -10.23
N PHE A 19 2.74 -8.11 -9.78
CA PHE A 19 2.43 -7.80 -8.38
C PHE A 19 1.83 -6.40 -8.17
N ILE A 20 1.19 -6.20 -7.02
CA ILE A 20 0.68 -4.90 -6.55
C ILE A 20 1.05 -4.70 -5.08
N VAL A 21 1.58 -3.52 -4.74
CA VAL A 21 1.66 -3.04 -3.36
C VAL A 21 0.33 -2.35 -3.03
N ALA A 22 -0.60 -3.12 -2.46
CA ALA A 22 -2.00 -2.73 -2.34
C ALA A 22 -2.30 -1.89 -1.08
N GLY A 23 -1.35 -1.76 -0.16
CA GLY A 23 -1.58 -1.02 1.07
C GLY A 23 -0.53 -1.21 2.15
N ALA A 24 -0.75 -0.63 3.33
CA ALA A 24 -1.76 0.37 3.63
C ALA A 24 -1.17 1.80 3.57
N GLN A 25 -2.02 2.80 3.34
CA GLN A 25 -1.58 4.19 3.32
C GLN A 25 -0.97 4.59 4.67
N LYS A 26 0.19 5.26 4.65
CA LYS A 26 0.96 5.66 5.85
C LYS A 26 1.62 4.49 6.62
N SER A 27 1.77 3.34 5.96
CA SER A 27 2.48 2.16 6.48
C SER A 27 3.86 1.93 5.83
N GLY A 28 4.44 2.93 5.16
CA GLY A 28 5.79 2.81 4.59
C GLY A 28 5.87 2.31 3.14
N THR A 29 4.73 2.25 2.44
CA THR A 29 4.67 1.89 1.00
C THR A 29 5.56 2.74 0.11
N THR A 30 5.72 4.04 0.39
CA THR A 30 6.65 4.92 -0.34
C THR A 30 8.12 4.51 -0.20
N ALA A 31 8.50 3.96 0.95
CA ALA A 31 9.85 3.42 1.15
C ALA A 31 10.02 2.10 0.41
N LEU A 32 9.04 1.20 0.49
CA LEU A 32 9.05 -0.05 -0.30
C LEU A 32 9.11 0.23 -1.80
N TYR A 33 8.27 1.14 -2.32
CA TYR A 33 8.28 1.59 -3.71
C TYR A 33 9.66 2.03 -4.17
N TYR A 34 10.39 2.79 -3.34
CA TYR A 34 11.75 3.22 -3.67
C TYR A 34 12.71 2.03 -3.82
N PHE A 35 12.70 1.07 -2.90
CA PHE A 35 13.60 -0.10 -3.02
C PHE A 35 13.24 -0.95 -4.23
N LEU A 36 11.95 -1.15 -4.51
CA LEU A 36 11.47 -1.84 -5.70
C LEU A 36 11.88 -1.10 -6.98
N SER A 37 11.80 0.24 -7.01
CA SER A 37 12.17 1.04 -8.20
C SER A 37 13.66 1.00 -8.51
N LYS A 38 14.51 0.75 -7.50
CA LYS A 38 15.95 0.53 -7.68
C LYS A 38 16.30 -0.87 -8.17
N HIS A 39 15.37 -1.83 -8.12
CA HIS A 39 15.62 -3.19 -8.59
C HIS A 39 15.72 -3.25 -10.13
N PRO A 40 16.78 -3.84 -10.71
CA PRO A 40 16.97 -3.89 -12.17
C PRO A 40 16.00 -4.86 -12.87
N GLU A 41 15.46 -5.83 -12.14
CA GLU A 41 14.47 -6.80 -12.63
C GLU A 41 13.01 -6.37 -12.34
N ILE A 42 12.78 -5.17 -11.81
CA ILE A 42 11.41 -4.66 -11.53
C ILE A 42 11.16 -3.38 -12.33
N ALA A 43 10.05 -3.38 -13.06
CA ALA A 43 9.46 -2.22 -13.71
C ALA A 43 8.29 -1.69 -12.87
N LEU A 44 8.35 -0.41 -12.52
CA LEU A 44 7.27 0.34 -11.86
C LEU A 44 6.88 1.49 -12.80
N PRO A 45 5.65 2.00 -12.72
CA PRO A 45 5.26 3.19 -13.49
C PRO A 45 6.06 4.42 -13.05
N ASP A 46 6.27 5.38 -13.96
CA ASP A 46 6.96 6.65 -13.60
C ASP A 46 6.14 7.46 -12.58
N LYS A 47 4.81 7.41 -12.73
CA LYS A 47 3.85 7.99 -11.78
C LYS A 47 3.56 6.99 -10.66
N GLN A 48 3.85 7.37 -9.42
CA GLN A 48 3.37 6.64 -8.23
C GLN A 48 1.85 6.74 -8.11
N GLU A 49 1.25 5.68 -7.54
CA GLU A 49 -0.17 5.57 -7.25
C GLU A 49 -1.03 5.77 -8.52
N LEU A 50 -1.21 4.70 -9.31
CA LEU A 50 -1.97 4.73 -10.56
C LEU A 50 -3.47 4.93 -10.35
N HIS A 51 -3.99 4.48 -9.20
CA HIS A 51 -5.41 4.55 -8.86
C HIS A 51 -6.30 3.92 -9.94
N PHE A 52 -5.89 2.77 -10.46
CA PHE A 52 -6.67 2.10 -11.50
C PHE A 52 -7.84 1.33 -10.88
N PHE A 53 -7.56 0.45 -9.91
CA PHE A 53 -8.56 -0.49 -9.36
C PHE A 53 -9.56 0.14 -8.37
N ASP A 54 -9.34 1.39 -7.99
CA ASP A 54 -10.19 2.18 -7.09
C ASP A 54 -10.83 3.40 -7.77
N ASP A 55 -10.83 3.41 -9.11
CA ASP A 55 -11.50 4.39 -9.96
C ASP A 55 -12.83 3.80 -10.44
N GLU A 56 -13.95 4.37 -9.99
CA GLU A 56 -15.28 3.86 -10.30
C GLU A 56 -15.67 4.10 -11.76
N GLU A 57 -15.19 5.17 -12.38
CA GLU A 57 -15.52 5.49 -13.78
C GLU A 57 -14.92 4.45 -14.72
N ARG A 58 -13.68 4.01 -14.45
CA ARG A 58 -13.01 2.95 -15.21
C ARG A 58 -13.70 1.60 -15.13
N PHE A 59 -14.47 1.37 -14.08
CA PHE A 59 -15.15 0.10 -13.79
C PHE A 59 -16.67 0.19 -13.88
N ALA A 60 -17.21 1.30 -14.40
CA ALA A 60 -18.63 1.44 -14.72
C ALA A 60 -19.07 0.52 -15.88
N GLY A 61 -18.11 0.02 -16.68
CA GLY A 61 -18.30 -0.96 -17.74
C GLY A 61 -17.14 -1.96 -17.79
N GLU A 62 -16.86 -2.50 -18.98
CA GLU A 62 -15.69 -3.36 -19.18
C GLU A 62 -14.39 -2.57 -19.02
N ALA A 63 -13.56 -2.99 -18.07
CA ALA A 63 -12.33 -2.28 -17.74
C ALA A 63 -11.31 -2.36 -18.89
N ASN A 64 -10.87 -1.20 -19.39
CA ASN A 64 -9.81 -1.12 -20.39
C ASN A 64 -8.42 -1.10 -19.74
N TYR A 65 -7.78 -2.27 -19.67
CA TYR A 65 -6.46 -2.42 -19.07
C TYR A 65 -5.31 -1.83 -19.89
N ASN A 66 -5.52 -1.43 -21.15
CA ASN A 66 -4.46 -0.79 -21.96
C ASN A 66 -3.97 0.51 -21.32
N ALA A 67 -4.86 1.25 -20.63
CA ALA A 67 -4.47 2.46 -19.91
C ALA A 67 -3.58 2.15 -18.70
N LEU A 68 -3.82 1.03 -18.01
CA LEU A 68 -2.96 0.54 -16.94
C LEU A 68 -1.58 0.15 -17.51
N HIS A 69 -1.59 -0.73 -18.51
CA HIS A 69 -0.40 -1.30 -19.14
C HIS A 69 0.50 -0.27 -19.81
N GLY A 70 -0.09 0.76 -20.42
CA GLY A 70 0.63 1.86 -21.06
C GLY A 70 1.44 2.73 -20.10
N SER A 71 1.25 2.57 -18.78
CA SER A 71 2.01 3.31 -17.76
C SER A 71 3.41 2.74 -17.49
N PHE A 72 3.80 1.66 -18.17
CA PHE A 72 5.01 0.90 -17.87
C PHE A 72 6.02 0.87 -19.01
N HIS A 73 7.29 1.05 -18.65
CA HIS A 73 8.42 0.87 -19.54
C HIS A 73 9.32 -0.23 -18.97
N LEU A 74 9.41 -1.38 -19.66
CA LEU A 74 10.25 -2.49 -19.19
C LEU A 74 11.73 -2.11 -19.29
N LYS A 75 12.45 -2.20 -18.15
CA LYS A 75 13.90 -1.98 -18.09
C LYS A 75 14.67 -3.10 -18.81
N ARG A 76 14.18 -4.34 -18.71
CA ARG A 76 14.73 -5.55 -19.34
C ARG A 76 13.58 -6.45 -19.79
N ARG A 77 13.84 -7.32 -20.77
CA ARG A 77 12.83 -8.24 -21.33
C ARG A 77 12.22 -9.20 -20.29
N TRP A 78 12.98 -9.51 -19.24
CA TRP A 78 12.61 -10.39 -18.11
C TRP A 78 12.27 -9.63 -16.83
N SER A 79 12.08 -8.30 -16.90
CA SER A 79 11.59 -7.56 -15.74
C SER A 79 10.14 -7.95 -15.43
N ILE A 80 9.84 -8.11 -14.15
CA ILE A 80 8.45 -8.16 -13.66
C ILE A 80 7.89 -6.74 -13.54
N ALA A 81 6.60 -6.57 -13.77
CA ALA A 81 5.89 -5.30 -13.68
C ALA A 81 5.01 -5.26 -12.43
N GLY A 82 5.01 -4.16 -11.70
CA GLY A 82 4.09 -3.96 -10.60
C GLY A 82 3.81 -2.50 -10.29
N GLU A 83 2.77 -2.24 -9.53
CA GLU A 83 2.41 -0.89 -9.12
C GLU A 83 2.19 -0.79 -7.60
N CYS A 84 2.04 0.43 -7.13
CA CYS A 84 1.84 0.72 -5.72
C CYS A 84 0.77 1.81 -5.57
N THR A 85 -0.46 1.40 -5.23
CA THR A 85 -1.55 2.27 -4.80
C THR A 85 -2.07 1.77 -3.44
N PRO A 86 -1.67 2.42 -2.33
CA PRO A 86 -1.91 1.90 -0.98
C PRO A 86 -3.37 1.86 -0.51
N ILE A 87 -4.29 2.50 -1.22
CA ILE A 87 -5.71 2.56 -0.84
C ILE A 87 -6.47 1.30 -1.29
N TYR A 88 -5.92 0.45 -2.17
CA TYR A 88 -6.64 -0.72 -2.69
C TYR A 88 -7.07 -1.73 -1.63
N VAL A 89 -6.26 -1.96 -0.59
CA VAL A 89 -6.64 -2.85 0.51
C VAL A 89 -7.85 -2.34 1.30
N TYR A 90 -8.02 -1.02 1.34
CA TYR A 90 -9.14 -0.34 1.98
C TYR A 90 -10.35 -0.28 1.05
N TRP A 91 -10.19 0.10 -0.22
CA TRP A 91 -11.27 0.30 -1.17
C TRP A 91 -12.02 -1.02 -1.46
N LYS A 92 -13.28 -1.11 -1.04
CA LYS A 92 -14.05 -2.38 -0.99
C LYS A 92 -14.07 -3.11 -2.33
N PRO A 93 -14.32 -2.44 -3.49
CA PRO A 93 -14.31 -3.10 -4.79
C PRO A 93 -12.91 -3.49 -5.32
N ALA A 94 -11.83 -2.87 -4.84
CA ALA A 94 -10.54 -2.94 -5.51
C ALA A 94 -9.93 -4.35 -5.50
N ILE A 95 -10.03 -5.08 -4.39
CA ILE A 95 -9.47 -6.45 -4.29
C ILE A 95 -10.16 -7.41 -5.26
N GLU A 96 -11.49 -7.32 -5.40
CA GLU A 96 -12.22 -8.13 -6.37
C GLU A 96 -11.85 -7.75 -7.81
N ARG A 97 -11.71 -6.45 -8.10
CA ARG A 97 -11.28 -5.96 -9.42
C ARG A 97 -9.88 -6.45 -9.78
N ILE A 98 -8.95 -6.42 -8.82
CA ILE A 98 -7.60 -6.96 -8.99
C ILE A 98 -7.65 -8.47 -9.24
N TRP A 99 -8.49 -9.22 -8.53
CA TRP A 99 -8.67 -10.65 -8.73
C TRP A 99 -9.26 -10.97 -10.12
N LYS A 100 -10.27 -10.23 -10.58
CA LYS A 100 -10.85 -10.37 -11.92
C LYS A 100 -9.83 -10.05 -13.03
N TYR A 101 -8.95 -9.08 -12.78
CA TYR A 101 -7.86 -8.76 -13.69
C TYR A 101 -6.82 -9.88 -13.76
N ASP A 102 -6.35 -10.35 -12.60
CA ASP A 102 -5.44 -11.47 -12.52
C ASP A 102 -5.54 -12.26 -11.21
N PRO A 103 -6.12 -13.47 -11.21
CA PRO A 103 -6.20 -14.30 -10.02
C PRO A 103 -4.84 -14.86 -9.57
N LYS A 104 -3.79 -14.78 -10.41
CA LYS A 104 -2.41 -15.25 -10.13
C LYS A 104 -1.47 -14.14 -9.66
N ILE A 105 -1.92 -12.88 -9.62
CA ILE A 105 -1.09 -11.74 -9.22
C ILE A 105 -0.65 -11.85 -7.75
N LYS A 106 0.54 -11.34 -7.42
CA LYS A 106 1.01 -11.27 -6.03
C LYS A 106 0.65 -9.94 -5.38
N LEU A 107 0.28 -9.96 -4.10
CA LEU A 107 -0.06 -8.78 -3.33
C LEU A 107 0.95 -8.56 -2.19
N LEU A 108 1.41 -7.33 -2.06
CA LEU A 108 2.21 -6.85 -0.94
C LEU A 108 1.37 -5.85 -0.12
N VAL A 109 1.30 -6.07 1.19
CA VAL A 109 0.55 -5.19 2.11
C VAL A 109 1.40 -4.92 3.35
N LEU A 110 1.67 -3.65 3.62
CA LEU A 110 2.31 -3.18 4.84
C LEU A 110 1.24 -2.72 5.83
N LEU A 111 1.21 -3.30 7.03
CA LEU A 111 0.35 -2.86 8.12
C LEU A 111 1.20 -2.18 9.18
N ARG A 112 0.72 -1.06 9.72
CA ARG A 112 1.34 -0.28 10.79
C ARG A 112 0.35 -0.23 11.95
N ASN A 113 0.83 -0.06 13.18
CA ASN A 113 -0.02 0.30 14.31
C ASN A 113 -1.12 1.29 13.85
N PRO A 114 -2.42 0.91 13.96
CA PRO A 114 -3.50 1.68 13.35
C PRO A 114 -3.66 3.07 13.96
N ILE A 115 -3.30 3.24 15.24
CA ILE A 115 -3.29 4.53 15.95
C ILE A 115 -2.24 5.46 15.33
N GLU A 116 -1.02 4.95 15.21
CA GLU A 116 0.11 5.66 14.59
C GLU A 116 -0.13 5.97 13.11
N ARG A 117 -0.83 5.07 12.39
CA ARG A 117 -1.23 5.28 11.01
C ARG A 117 -2.28 6.40 10.89
N ALA A 118 -3.28 6.42 11.77
CA ALA A 118 -4.31 7.45 11.82
C ALA A 118 -3.69 8.84 12.05
N PHE A 119 -2.84 8.97 13.06
CA PHE A 119 -2.16 10.23 13.38
C PHE A 119 -1.24 10.70 12.24
N ALA A 120 -0.51 9.76 11.60
CA ALA A 120 0.32 10.07 10.44
C ALA A 120 -0.51 10.49 9.22
N HIS A 121 -1.75 10.00 9.08
CA HIS A 121 -2.65 10.39 8.01
C HIS A 121 -3.20 11.81 8.25
N TRP A 122 -3.65 12.10 9.46
CA TRP A 122 -4.08 13.44 9.86
C TRP A 122 -2.98 14.49 9.65
N ASN A 123 -1.76 14.25 10.15
CA ASN A 123 -0.62 15.16 9.93
C ASN A 123 -0.34 15.41 8.45
N MET A 124 -0.53 14.40 7.58
CA MET A 124 -0.36 14.58 6.14
C MET A 124 -1.43 15.51 5.53
N GLN A 125 -2.67 15.45 6.00
CA GLN A 125 -3.73 16.34 5.52
C GLN A 125 -3.57 17.76 6.09
N ARG A 126 -3.13 17.90 7.34
CA ARG A 126 -2.71 19.19 7.95
C ARG A 126 -1.60 19.85 7.14
N PHE A 127 -0.51 19.13 6.89
CA PHE A 127 0.62 19.62 6.09
C PHE A 127 0.23 20.04 4.67
N LYS A 128 -0.80 19.42 4.09
CA LYS A 128 -1.36 19.77 2.78
C LYS A 128 -2.37 20.93 2.82
N GLY A 129 -2.64 21.51 3.99
CA GLY A 129 -3.62 22.59 4.19
C GLY A 129 -5.07 22.15 3.99
N ARG A 130 -5.38 20.86 4.17
CA ARG A 130 -6.70 20.27 3.84
C ARG A 130 -7.56 19.93 5.04
N GLU A 131 -6.93 19.68 6.18
CA GLU A 131 -7.64 19.39 7.42
C GLU A 131 -7.56 20.63 8.32
N PRO A 132 -8.66 21.32 8.63
CA PRO A 132 -8.63 22.44 9.57
C PRO A 132 -8.72 22.00 11.03
N LEU A 133 -9.25 20.80 11.31
CA LEU A 133 -9.54 20.33 12.67
C LEU A 133 -8.32 19.74 13.38
N ASP A 134 -8.30 19.82 14.71
CA ASP A 134 -7.36 19.06 15.52
C ASP A 134 -7.70 17.55 15.47
N PHE A 135 -6.78 16.69 15.92
CA PHE A 135 -6.84 15.27 15.62
C PHE A 135 -8.12 14.58 16.11
N LEU A 136 -8.53 14.73 17.37
CA LEU A 136 -9.76 14.10 17.87
C LEU A 136 -11.03 14.71 17.28
N GLU A 137 -11.02 16.00 16.97
CA GLU A 137 -12.13 16.64 16.28
C GLU A 137 -12.27 16.07 14.86
N ALA A 138 -11.17 15.90 14.15
CA ALA A 138 -11.13 15.29 12.83
C ALA A 138 -11.58 13.82 12.85
N VAL A 139 -11.22 13.06 13.90
CA VAL A 139 -11.68 11.68 14.13
C VAL A 139 -13.19 11.63 14.40
N LYS A 140 -13.74 12.55 15.20
CA LYS A 140 -15.19 12.63 15.44
C LYS A 140 -15.94 12.99 14.16
N GLU A 141 -15.41 13.95 13.41
CA GLU A 141 -16.02 14.45 12.18
C GLU A 141 -15.94 13.45 11.02
N GLU A 142 -14.99 12.52 11.05
CA GLU A 142 -14.89 11.44 10.06
C GLU A 142 -16.22 10.68 9.88
N LYS A 143 -16.95 10.42 10.98
CA LYS A 143 -18.25 9.73 10.92
C LYS A 143 -19.27 10.49 10.07
N ASN A 144 -19.30 11.82 10.16
CA ASN A 144 -20.19 12.67 9.37
C ASN A 144 -19.75 12.68 7.91
N ARG A 145 -18.45 12.91 7.66
CA ARG A 145 -17.85 12.89 6.30
C ARG A 145 -18.04 11.54 5.59
N MET A 146 -18.10 10.44 6.34
CA MET A 146 -18.36 9.12 5.80
C MET A 146 -19.79 8.96 5.28
N GLN A 147 -20.79 9.61 5.89
CA GLN A 147 -22.18 9.55 5.39
C GLN A 147 -22.29 10.13 3.98
N GLU A 148 -21.55 11.20 3.71
CA GLU A 148 -21.48 11.84 2.39
C GLU A 148 -20.78 10.98 1.34
N ALA A 149 -19.91 10.05 1.77
CA ALA A 149 -19.16 9.18 0.87
C ALA A 149 -19.93 7.91 0.45
N LEU A 150 -21.08 7.64 1.07
CA LEU A 150 -21.88 6.45 0.77
C LEU A 150 -22.38 6.46 -0.69
N PRO A 151 -22.48 5.28 -1.33
CA PRO A 151 -22.23 3.94 -0.79
C PRO A 151 -20.75 3.53 -0.75
N LEU A 152 -19.85 4.41 -1.21
CA LEU A 152 -18.42 4.17 -1.26
C LEU A 152 -17.75 4.58 0.06
N GLN A 153 -16.42 4.58 0.06
CA GLN A 153 -15.63 4.88 1.24
C GLN A 153 -15.02 6.27 1.17
N LEU A 154 -14.77 6.86 2.33
CA LEU A 154 -14.16 8.17 2.39
C LEU A 154 -12.69 8.08 1.98
N ARG A 155 -12.30 8.73 0.87
CA ARG A 155 -10.95 8.59 0.29
C ARG A 155 -9.88 9.42 0.98
N ARG A 156 -10.22 10.58 1.53
CA ARG A 156 -9.23 11.57 1.99
C ARG A 156 -9.12 11.66 3.51
N PHE A 157 -10.24 11.66 4.20
CA PHE A 157 -10.31 11.92 5.65
C PHE A 157 -10.74 10.69 6.46
N SER A 158 -10.50 9.49 5.94
CA SER A 158 -10.64 8.27 6.74
C SER A 158 -9.38 8.05 7.57
N TYR A 159 -9.36 8.61 8.77
CA TYR A 159 -8.31 8.44 9.76
C TYR A 159 -8.51 7.17 10.56
N VAL A 160 -9.75 6.81 10.90
CA VAL A 160 -10.11 5.63 11.68
C VAL A 160 -10.50 4.47 10.76
N ASP A 161 -11.44 4.66 9.83
CA ASP A 161 -12.10 3.58 9.10
C ASP A 161 -11.11 2.66 8.36
N ARG A 162 -10.12 3.26 7.69
CA ARG A 162 -9.07 2.49 6.99
C ARG A 162 -8.05 1.81 7.90
N GLY A 163 -8.15 2.01 9.22
CA GLY A 163 -7.34 1.36 10.24
C GLY A 163 -7.90 0.02 10.72
N PHE A 164 -9.17 -0.28 10.41
CA PHE A 164 -9.75 -1.61 10.68
C PHE A 164 -9.24 -2.62 9.65
N TYR A 165 -8.14 -3.28 9.97
CA TYR A 165 -7.45 -4.17 9.04
C TYR A 165 -8.07 -5.56 8.99
N SER A 166 -8.78 -6.02 10.02
CA SER A 166 -9.31 -7.39 10.04
C SER A 166 -10.28 -7.64 8.87
N GLU A 167 -11.19 -6.71 8.59
CA GLU A 167 -12.10 -6.80 7.45
C GLU A 167 -11.38 -6.72 6.10
N GLN A 168 -10.32 -5.91 6.03
CA GLN A 168 -9.51 -5.75 4.82
C GLN A 168 -8.72 -7.04 4.53
N LEU A 169 -8.15 -7.67 5.56
CA LEU A 169 -7.47 -8.96 5.49
C LEU A 169 -8.44 -10.09 5.13
N ALA A 170 -9.64 -10.11 5.72
CA ALA A 170 -10.66 -11.09 5.40
C ALA A 170 -11.05 -11.00 3.92
N ARG A 171 -11.16 -9.78 3.37
CA ARG A 171 -11.39 -9.56 1.94
C ARG A 171 -10.24 -10.06 1.07
N LEU A 172 -9.00 -9.80 1.46
CA LEU A 172 -7.83 -10.33 0.76
C LEU A 172 -7.85 -11.86 0.70
N PHE A 173 -8.02 -12.52 1.85
CA PHE A 173 -8.02 -13.98 1.96
C PHE A 173 -9.26 -14.65 1.33
N LYS A 174 -10.33 -13.90 1.12
CA LYS A 174 -11.50 -14.37 0.35
C LYS A 174 -11.15 -14.58 -1.13
N PHE A 175 -10.34 -13.70 -1.72
CA PHE A 175 -10.07 -13.71 -3.17
C PHE A 175 -8.74 -14.36 -3.53
N PHE A 176 -7.74 -14.27 -2.66
CA PHE A 176 -6.39 -14.77 -2.95
C PHE A 176 -5.93 -15.78 -1.90
N PRO A 177 -5.25 -16.86 -2.30
CA PRO A 177 -4.62 -17.78 -1.38
C PRO A 177 -3.47 -17.08 -0.63
N ARG A 178 -3.14 -17.58 0.57
CA ARG A 178 -2.16 -16.93 1.46
C ARG A 178 -0.78 -16.80 0.81
N GLU A 179 -0.39 -17.73 -0.05
CA GLU A 179 0.90 -17.76 -0.74
C GLU A 179 1.05 -16.65 -1.79
N GLN A 180 -0.06 -16.04 -2.23
CA GLN A 180 -0.08 -14.88 -3.12
C GLN A 180 -0.07 -13.55 -2.36
N ILE A 181 -0.15 -13.56 -1.03
CA ILE A 181 -0.21 -12.35 -0.22
C ILE A 181 0.96 -12.33 0.76
N LYS A 182 1.81 -11.32 0.65
CA LYS A 182 2.83 -11.04 1.65
C LYS A 182 2.42 -9.82 2.47
N ILE A 183 1.99 -10.08 3.70
CA ILE A 183 1.76 -9.05 4.72
C ILE A 183 3.08 -8.74 5.44
N ILE A 184 3.36 -7.47 5.66
CA ILE A 184 4.60 -6.97 6.27
C ILE A 184 4.23 -6.06 7.44
N LYS A 185 4.80 -6.32 8.61
CA LYS A 185 4.67 -5.41 9.75
C LYS A 185 5.59 -4.21 9.55
N SER A 186 5.02 -3.01 9.57
CA SER A 186 5.73 -1.78 9.17
C SER A 186 6.83 -1.43 10.16
N GLU A 187 6.61 -1.73 11.44
CA GLU A 187 7.56 -1.55 12.52
C GLU A 187 8.84 -2.36 12.27
N GLU A 188 8.72 -3.61 11.78
CA GLU A 188 9.86 -4.46 11.41
C GLU A 188 10.54 -4.01 10.11
N PHE A 189 9.77 -3.42 9.18
CA PHE A 189 10.30 -2.88 7.94
C PHE A 189 11.08 -1.56 8.16
N ARG A 190 10.69 -0.79 9.19
CA ARG A 190 11.21 0.53 9.52
C ARG A 190 12.70 0.50 9.92
N ASP A 191 13.21 -0.66 10.36
CA ASP A 191 14.54 -0.82 10.96
C ASP A 191 15.57 -1.46 10.03
N LYS A 192 15.73 -0.90 8.83
CA LYS A 192 16.83 -1.24 7.89
C LYS A 192 16.97 -2.74 7.63
N ASN A 193 15.88 -3.50 7.69
CA ASN A 193 16.00 -4.94 7.67
C ASN A 193 16.19 -5.43 6.23
N ARG A 194 17.46 -5.52 5.84
CA ARG A 194 17.89 -6.12 4.59
C ARG A 194 17.24 -7.49 4.37
N ALA A 195 17.06 -8.28 5.43
CA ALA A 195 16.38 -9.56 5.36
C ALA A 195 14.90 -9.44 4.98
N MET A 196 14.20 -8.38 5.45
CA MET A 196 12.81 -8.12 5.06
C MET A 196 12.71 -7.78 3.57
N LEU A 197 13.58 -6.89 3.07
CA LEU A 197 13.64 -6.58 1.63
C LEU A 197 13.99 -7.83 0.80
N ASP A 198 14.95 -8.63 1.24
CA ASP A 198 15.32 -9.87 0.55
C ASP A 198 14.15 -10.87 0.56
N SER A 199 13.35 -10.91 1.62
CA SER A 199 12.13 -11.71 1.66
C SER A 199 11.06 -11.22 0.68
N VAL A 200 10.96 -9.90 0.44
CA VAL A 200 10.08 -9.33 -0.58
C VAL A 200 10.56 -9.73 -1.98
N PHE A 201 11.86 -9.62 -2.26
CA PHE A 201 12.41 -10.02 -3.56
C PHE A 201 12.22 -11.52 -3.83
N ARG A 202 12.49 -12.38 -2.84
CA ARG A 202 12.21 -13.82 -2.94
C ARG A 202 10.73 -14.10 -3.17
N PHE A 203 9.84 -13.43 -2.45
CA PHE A 203 8.40 -13.56 -2.65
C PHE A 203 7.98 -13.15 -4.07
N LEU A 204 8.57 -12.10 -4.62
CA LEU A 204 8.32 -11.67 -6.01
C LEU A 204 9.00 -12.57 -7.06
N GLY A 205 9.89 -13.48 -6.65
CA GLY A 205 10.61 -14.38 -7.55
C GLY A 205 11.81 -13.73 -8.25
N VAL A 206 12.31 -12.61 -7.72
CA VAL A 206 13.52 -11.92 -8.23
C VAL A 206 14.68 -12.07 -7.26
N ARG A 207 15.91 -11.93 -7.77
CA ARG A 207 17.11 -12.02 -6.94
C ARG A 207 17.20 -10.86 -5.95
N PRO A 208 17.82 -11.01 -4.77
CA PRO A 208 18.12 -9.88 -3.89
C PRO A 208 18.97 -8.79 -4.57
N LEU A 209 18.75 -7.53 -4.23
CA LEU A 209 19.54 -6.38 -4.72
C LEU A 209 21.01 -6.47 -4.27
N ILE A 210 22.00 -6.58 -5.14
CA ILE A 210 23.40 -6.50 -4.69
C ILE A 210 23.75 -5.04 -4.38
N GLY A 211 23.95 -4.71 -3.10
CA GLY A 211 24.18 -3.34 -2.65
C GLY A 211 22.95 -2.42 -2.78
N GLY A 212 22.95 -1.30 -2.06
CA GLY A 212 21.85 -0.33 -2.10
C GLY A 212 22.06 0.77 -1.07
N ARG A 213 21.88 2.03 -1.47
CA ARG A 213 21.89 3.15 -0.53
C ARG A 213 20.60 3.14 0.28
N ASN A 214 20.71 3.55 1.54
CA ASN A 214 19.54 3.80 2.37
C ASN A 214 18.67 4.88 1.73
N LYS A 215 17.35 4.71 1.84
CA LYS A 215 16.42 5.80 1.55
C LYS A 215 16.26 6.62 2.82
N ASP A 216 16.53 7.92 2.74
CA ASP A 216 16.13 8.83 3.81
C ASP A 216 14.61 8.86 3.93
N ARG A 217 14.15 8.96 5.19
CA ARG A 217 12.72 8.94 5.49
C ARG A 217 12.09 10.21 4.92
N ASN A 218 11.04 10.05 4.11
CA ASN A 218 10.09 11.13 3.86
C ASN A 218 9.19 11.25 5.11
N VAL A 219 9.72 11.87 6.17
CA VAL A 219 8.92 12.22 7.35
C VAL A 219 8.25 13.56 7.05
N VAL A 220 6.92 13.57 7.01
CA VAL A 220 6.20 14.83 7.15
C VAL A 220 6.49 15.31 8.58
N PRO A 221 7.11 16.48 8.78
CA PRO A 221 7.37 16.96 10.14
C PRO A 221 6.03 17.06 10.86
N TYR A 222 5.92 16.37 12.00
CA TYR A 222 4.73 16.47 12.84
C TYR A 222 4.88 17.73 13.67
N GLU A 223 3.84 18.56 13.71
CA GLU A 223 3.81 19.75 14.57
C GLU A 223 3.92 19.34 16.06
N ARG A 224 3.34 18.18 16.40
CA ARG A 224 3.37 17.60 17.75
C ARG A 224 3.33 16.08 17.72
N ALA A 225 3.66 15.47 18.86
CA ALA A 225 3.36 14.07 19.12
C ALA A 225 1.85 13.87 19.40
N ILE A 226 1.38 12.65 19.21
CA ILE A 226 0.05 12.22 19.69
C ILE A 226 0.05 12.26 21.23
N THR A 227 -1.01 12.80 21.84
CA THR A 227 -1.11 12.85 23.30
C THR A 227 -1.52 11.48 23.88
N PRO A 228 -1.29 11.23 25.19
CA PRO A 228 -1.77 10.02 25.84
C PRO A 228 -3.28 9.82 25.71
N GLU A 229 -4.06 10.88 25.84
CA GLU A 229 -5.53 10.85 25.75
C GLU A 229 -5.99 10.47 24.35
N GLU A 230 -5.33 11.02 23.32
CA GLU A 230 -5.61 10.67 21.92
C GLU A 230 -5.26 9.22 21.61
N ARG A 231 -4.12 8.76 22.12
CA ARG A 231 -3.71 7.36 21.97
C ARG A 231 -4.68 6.43 22.66
N GLN A 232 -5.11 6.75 23.89
CA GLN A 232 -6.12 5.97 24.61
C GLN A 232 -7.42 5.87 23.83
N CYS A 233 -7.95 7.02 23.37
CA CYS A 233 -9.19 7.06 22.60
C CYS A 233 -9.15 6.16 21.37
N LEU A 234 -8.04 6.20 20.61
CA LEU A 234 -7.91 5.36 19.42
C LEU A 234 -7.60 3.89 19.74
N HIS A 235 -6.91 3.61 20.84
CA HIS A 235 -6.73 2.25 21.32
C HIS A 235 -8.09 1.61 21.63
N ASP A 236 -8.97 2.31 22.33
CA ASP A 236 -10.31 1.81 22.66
C ASP A 236 -11.11 1.47 21.40
N ILE A 237 -10.95 2.28 20.35
CA ILE A 237 -11.57 2.05 19.03
C ILE A 237 -10.99 0.79 18.32
N PHE A 238 -9.68 0.57 18.38
CA PHE A 238 -9.00 -0.47 17.59
C PHE A 238 -8.72 -1.77 18.34
N SER A 239 -8.85 -1.81 19.67
CA SER A 239 -8.40 -2.92 20.52
C SER A 239 -8.89 -4.30 20.04
N GLU A 240 -10.18 -4.41 19.71
CA GLU A 240 -10.78 -5.64 19.18
C GLU A 240 -10.25 -6.01 17.79
N ASP A 241 -10.07 -5.03 16.91
CA ASP A 241 -9.55 -5.26 15.55
C ASP A 241 -8.07 -5.69 15.59
N ILE A 242 -7.27 -5.07 16.47
CA ILE A 242 -5.87 -5.45 16.70
C ILE A 242 -5.78 -6.92 17.14
N ALA A 243 -6.63 -7.35 18.08
CA ALA A 243 -6.68 -8.74 18.51
C ALA A 243 -7.07 -9.70 17.37
N LYS A 244 -8.04 -9.33 16.53
CA LYS A 244 -8.40 -10.10 15.33
C LYS A 244 -7.24 -10.20 14.34
N VAL A 245 -6.55 -9.08 14.07
CA VAL A 245 -5.38 -9.05 13.17
C VAL A 245 -4.26 -9.94 13.71
N GLU A 246 -3.97 -9.86 15.00
CA GLU A 246 -2.98 -10.69 15.68
C GLU A 246 -3.28 -12.18 15.48
N GLN A 247 -4.53 -12.59 15.70
CA GLN A 247 -4.99 -13.96 15.48
C GLN A 247 -4.92 -14.39 14.00
N MET A 248 -5.36 -13.53 13.07
CA MET A 248 -5.41 -13.84 11.63
C MET A 248 -4.03 -14.05 11.00
N LEU A 249 -3.02 -13.35 11.52
CA LEU A 249 -1.66 -13.33 11.01
C LEU A 249 -0.66 -14.13 11.86
N GLY A 250 -1.03 -14.48 13.10
CA GLY A 250 -0.10 -15.11 14.05
C GLY A 250 1.06 -14.19 14.44
N TRP A 251 0.81 -12.87 14.43
CA TRP A 251 1.81 -11.87 14.81
C TRP A 251 1.84 -11.68 16.32
N ASP A 252 2.91 -11.07 16.82
CA ASP A 252 2.89 -10.36 18.10
C ASP A 252 2.50 -8.91 17.81
N CYS A 253 1.35 -8.45 18.32
CA CYS A 253 0.88 -7.07 18.18
C CYS A 253 0.89 -6.32 19.52
N SER A 254 1.71 -6.75 20.49
CA SER A 254 1.84 -6.08 21.80
C SER A 254 2.27 -4.61 21.67
N ASP A 255 3.14 -4.29 20.73
CA ASP A 255 3.57 -2.92 20.38
C ASP A 255 2.47 -2.06 19.75
N TRP A 256 1.31 -2.63 19.44
CA TRP A 256 0.13 -1.91 18.97
C TRP A 256 -0.86 -1.57 20.08
N ARG A 257 -0.70 -2.19 21.25
CA ARG A 257 -1.52 -1.97 22.44
C ARG A 257 -0.95 -0.83 23.27
N LEU A 258 -1.76 -0.32 24.20
CA LEU A 258 -1.24 0.51 25.27
C LEU A 258 -0.43 -0.38 26.21
N LEU A 259 0.79 0.05 26.54
CA LEU A 259 1.57 -0.53 27.63
C LEU A 259 0.86 -0.28 28.97
#